data_AF-A0AAI9CFY5-F1
#
_entry.id   AF-A0AAI9CFY5-F1
#
_cell.length_a   1.000
_cell.length_b   1.000
_cell.length_c   1.000
_cell.angle_alpha   90.00
_cell.angle_beta   90.00
_cell.angle_gamma   90.00
#
_symmetry.space_group_name_H-M   'P 1'
#
loop_
_entity.id
_entity.type
_entity.pdbx_description
1 polymer ?
#
loop_
_entity_poly.entity_id
_entity_poly.type
_entity_poly.pdbx_seq_one_letter_code
_entity_poly.pdbx_strand_id
1 'polypeptide(L)'
;MSDKVVLGIHSHVDPNTQGSFNQFVDGHAWISVTRNGHTTFHGLWPDNHPLVEDNGPGSDIREGMEARATPSASRYYELTPEQVKRLDQALGENVTWSYGNTCASWATSTVNKVTGQSLDAGELLFTDTPRELIESIRKAERVRPTSPSQPQPATERPETSIPSLSDASASLHQQALAGVHPLDASLGRASDESSQRMAASLTQLARAQGLERIDHVVLGLPTGQPPRPENIFVIQGALDDPGHLRAHIQIEAALQPPVAESLRQLHQLDKQLAASPQQAEPALEETQRRQMV
;
A
#
# COMPACT_ATOMS: atom_id res chain seq x y z
N MET A 1 -20.72 -30.81 6.39
CA MET A 1 -20.09 -29.56 6.88
C MET A 1 -19.14 -29.16 5.78
N SER A 2 -19.33 -28.01 5.14
CA SER A 2 -18.38 -27.55 4.12
C SER A 2 -17.02 -27.37 4.79
N ASP A 3 -15.97 -27.94 4.20
CA ASP A 3 -14.62 -27.79 4.72
C ASP A 3 -14.24 -26.31 4.66
N LYS A 4 -13.94 -25.74 5.83
CA LYS A 4 -13.57 -24.34 5.96
C LYS A 4 -12.18 -24.13 5.37
N VAL A 5 -12.05 -23.11 4.53
CA VAL A 5 -10.73 -22.66 4.06
C VAL A 5 -10.21 -21.61 5.04
N VAL A 6 -8.99 -21.81 5.53
CA VAL A 6 -8.35 -20.91 6.50
C VAL A 6 -7.10 -20.30 5.88
N LEU A 7 -7.01 -18.98 5.93
CA LEU A 7 -5.82 -18.20 5.56
C LEU A 7 -5.09 -17.78 6.83
N GLY A 8 -3.84 -18.19 6.97
CA GLY A 8 -2.93 -17.73 8.01
C GLY A 8 -1.95 -16.68 7.49
N ILE A 9 -1.57 -15.73 8.33
CA ILE A 9 -0.41 -14.85 8.12
C ILE A 9 0.58 -15.04 9.24
N HIS A 10 1.86 -15.03 8.90
CA HIS A 10 2.94 -15.40 9.78
C HIS A 10 4.11 -14.42 9.61
N SER A 11 4.81 -14.18 10.70
CA SER A 11 6.08 -13.47 10.67
C SER A 11 7.05 -14.03 11.70
N HIS A 12 8.33 -14.06 11.33
CA HIS A 12 9.43 -14.54 12.14
C HIS A 12 10.60 -13.56 12.05
N VAL A 13 11.30 -13.36 13.16
CA VAL A 13 12.57 -12.63 13.24
C VAL A 13 13.51 -13.45 14.11
N ASP A 14 14.76 -13.62 13.69
CA ASP A 14 15.79 -14.31 14.49
C ASP A 14 16.05 -13.49 15.78
N PRO A 15 15.89 -14.09 16.98
CA PRO A 15 16.20 -13.42 18.25
C PRO A 15 17.64 -12.92 18.34
N ASN A 16 18.58 -13.53 17.62
CA ASN A 16 20.01 -13.21 17.66
C ASN A 16 20.39 -11.98 16.82
N THR A 17 19.48 -11.42 16.02
CA THR A 17 19.75 -10.25 15.18
C THR A 17 19.23 -8.92 15.76
N GLN A 18 18.87 -8.91 17.05
CA GLN A 18 18.52 -7.68 17.78
C GLN A 18 19.69 -6.67 17.75
N GLY A 19 19.50 -5.50 17.13
CA GLY A 19 20.47 -4.40 17.14
C GLY A 19 21.32 -4.22 15.88
N SER A 20 21.20 -5.07 14.84
CA SER A 20 21.97 -4.95 13.58
C SER A 20 21.32 -3.98 12.56
N PHE A 21 22.12 -3.35 11.69
CA PHE A 21 21.65 -2.52 10.57
C PHE A 21 20.78 -3.29 9.55
N ASN A 22 20.85 -4.63 9.56
CA ASN A 22 20.00 -5.52 8.77
C ASN A 22 18.56 -5.62 9.27
N GLN A 23 18.19 -4.94 10.37
CA GLN A 23 16.88 -4.97 11.01
C GLN A 23 15.65 -4.77 10.11
N PHE A 24 15.81 -4.16 8.93
CA PHE A 24 14.74 -3.90 7.96
C PHE A 24 14.49 -5.05 6.99
N VAL A 25 15.45 -5.95 6.83
CA VAL A 25 15.37 -7.20 6.03
C VAL A 25 15.51 -8.45 6.90
N ASP A 26 15.81 -8.28 8.19
CA ASP A 26 15.94 -9.37 9.15
C ASP A 26 14.57 -9.89 9.56
N GLY A 27 14.30 -11.11 9.14
CA GLY A 27 13.04 -11.80 9.36
C GLY A 27 12.36 -12.16 8.05
N HIS A 28 11.34 -13.01 8.17
CA HIS A 28 10.56 -13.49 7.04
C HIS A 28 9.09 -13.46 7.39
N ALA A 29 8.26 -13.14 6.41
CA ALA A 29 6.82 -13.14 6.53
C ALA A 29 6.20 -13.91 5.36
N TRP A 30 5.16 -14.67 5.65
CA TRP A 30 4.54 -15.57 4.70
C TRP A 30 3.08 -15.79 5.06
N ILE A 31 2.33 -16.41 4.14
CA ILE A 31 0.96 -16.83 4.38
C ILE A 31 0.86 -18.35 4.36
N SER A 32 -0.16 -18.89 5.02
CA SER A 32 -0.53 -20.31 4.93
C SER A 32 -1.97 -20.46 4.49
N VAL A 33 -2.26 -21.54 3.77
CA VAL A 33 -3.62 -21.83 3.30
C VAL A 33 -3.96 -23.26 3.69
N THR A 34 -4.93 -23.42 4.59
CA THR A 34 -5.45 -24.73 4.99
C THR A 34 -6.73 -25.03 4.21
N ARG A 35 -6.73 -26.13 3.45
CA ARG A 35 -7.87 -26.67 2.71
C ARG A 35 -8.01 -28.16 3.05
N ASN A 36 -9.20 -28.58 3.50
CA ASN A 36 -9.49 -29.99 3.78
C ASN A 36 -8.45 -30.64 4.72
N GLY A 37 -7.96 -29.89 5.71
CA GLY A 37 -6.94 -30.34 6.66
C GLY A 37 -5.49 -30.34 6.14
N HIS A 38 -5.26 -29.98 4.86
CA HIS A 38 -3.93 -29.82 4.29
C HIS A 38 -3.51 -28.35 4.27
N THR A 39 -2.33 -28.04 4.81
CA THR A 39 -1.80 -26.67 4.85
C THR A 39 -0.65 -26.51 3.87
N THR A 40 -0.76 -25.53 2.98
CA THR A 40 0.34 -25.05 2.13
C THR A 40 0.86 -23.72 2.64
N PHE A 41 2.14 -23.43 2.40
CA PHE A 41 2.81 -22.21 2.84
C PHE A 41 3.33 -21.47 1.63
N HIS A 42 3.09 -20.16 1.57
CA HIS A 42 3.47 -19.32 0.43
C HIS A 42 4.22 -18.11 0.95
N GLY A 43 5.43 -17.89 0.47
CA GLY A 43 6.27 -16.76 0.83
C GLY A 43 6.96 -16.17 -0.38
N LEU A 44 7.30 -14.88 -0.29
CA LEU A 44 8.05 -14.18 -1.32
C LEU A 44 9.55 -14.35 -1.07
N TRP A 45 10.25 -15.05 -1.96
CA TRP A 45 11.70 -15.26 -1.88
C TRP A 45 12.37 -14.76 -3.17
N PRO A 46 13.44 -13.95 -3.08
CA PRO A 46 14.15 -13.51 -4.28
C PRO A 46 14.88 -14.68 -4.96
N ASP A 47 14.92 -14.68 -6.29
CA ASP A 47 15.61 -15.70 -7.10
C ASP A 47 17.08 -15.92 -6.73
N ASN A 48 17.77 -14.88 -6.27
CA ASN A 48 19.17 -14.97 -5.84
C ASN A 48 19.37 -15.57 -4.43
N HIS A 49 18.31 -16.12 -3.80
CA HIS A 49 18.42 -16.75 -2.49
C HIS A 49 19.05 -18.16 -2.58
N PRO A 50 20.08 -18.49 -1.75
CA PRO A 50 20.84 -19.74 -1.88
C PRO A 50 20.04 -21.03 -1.63
N LEU A 51 18.79 -20.93 -1.18
CA LEU A 51 17.86 -22.05 -0.97
C LEU A 51 16.77 -22.16 -2.05
N VAL A 52 16.79 -21.31 -3.07
CA VAL A 52 15.76 -21.24 -4.11
C VAL A 52 16.37 -21.63 -5.44
N GLU A 53 15.68 -22.50 -6.17
CA GLU A 53 15.99 -22.78 -7.58
C GLU A 53 15.39 -21.66 -8.42
N ASP A 54 16.25 -20.91 -9.12
CA ASP A 54 15.88 -19.82 -10.02
C ASP A 54 14.81 -20.30 -11.02
N ASN A 55 13.65 -19.62 -11.08
CA ASN A 55 12.56 -19.97 -11.98
C ASN A 55 12.46 -19.01 -13.19
N GLY A 56 13.46 -18.16 -13.42
CA GLY A 56 13.49 -17.20 -14.51
C GLY A 56 12.45 -16.08 -14.32
N PRO A 57 11.63 -15.74 -15.33
CA PRO A 57 10.61 -14.68 -15.21
C PRO A 57 9.35 -15.12 -14.42
N GLY A 58 9.44 -16.20 -13.64
CA GLY A 58 8.35 -16.74 -12.83
C GLY A 58 8.10 -15.90 -11.58
N SER A 59 7.04 -16.22 -10.84
CA SER A 59 6.78 -15.50 -9.59
C SER A 59 7.78 -15.90 -8.51
N ASP A 60 8.18 -14.92 -7.70
CA ASP A 60 8.92 -15.11 -6.45
C ASP A 60 8.03 -15.67 -5.32
N ILE A 61 6.73 -15.90 -5.56
CA ILE A 61 5.87 -16.66 -4.66
C ILE A 61 6.32 -18.12 -4.73
N ARG A 62 6.96 -18.59 -3.65
CA ARG A 62 7.41 -19.98 -3.51
C ARG A 62 6.50 -20.72 -2.54
N GLU A 63 6.17 -21.96 -2.89
CA GLU A 63 5.37 -22.83 -2.03
C GLU A 63 6.26 -23.78 -1.20
N GLY A 64 5.97 -23.90 0.09
CA GLY A 64 6.51 -24.96 0.96
C GLY A 64 7.83 -24.67 1.66
N MET A 65 8.47 -23.52 1.39
CA MET A 65 9.76 -23.14 2.00
C MET A 65 9.67 -22.98 3.52
N GLU A 66 8.50 -22.56 4.02
CA GLU A 66 8.25 -22.27 5.42
C GLU A 66 7.58 -23.42 6.18
N ALA A 67 7.45 -24.60 5.56
CA ALA A 67 6.75 -25.74 6.16
C ALA A 67 7.35 -26.20 7.50
N ARG A 68 8.61 -25.87 7.77
CA ARG A 68 9.31 -26.15 9.05
C ARG A 68 9.60 -24.89 9.87
N ALA A 69 9.18 -23.72 9.40
CA ALA A 69 9.41 -22.47 10.11
C ALA A 69 8.53 -22.38 11.36
N THR A 70 9.09 -21.85 12.44
CA THR A 70 8.33 -21.55 13.67
C THR A 70 8.08 -20.05 13.74
N PRO A 71 6.86 -19.57 13.48
CA PRO A 71 6.57 -18.15 13.47
C PRO A 71 6.64 -17.54 14.87
N SER A 72 7.11 -16.30 14.96
CA SER A 72 7.11 -15.52 16.20
C SER A 72 5.72 -14.96 16.52
N ALA A 73 4.89 -14.77 15.49
CA ALA A 73 3.49 -14.38 15.61
C ALA A 73 2.68 -14.92 14.43
N SER A 74 1.39 -15.20 14.64
CA SER A 74 0.48 -15.68 13.60
C SER A 74 -0.95 -15.22 13.84
N ARG A 75 -1.72 -15.06 12.77
CA ARG A 75 -3.16 -14.79 12.80
C ARG A 75 -3.88 -15.53 11.69
N TYR A 76 -5.13 -15.94 11.93
CA TYR A 76 -5.89 -16.82 11.05
C TYR A 76 -7.28 -16.26 10.72
N TYR A 77 -7.70 -16.42 9.48
CA TYR A 77 -8.97 -15.95 8.92
C TYR A 77 -9.71 -17.08 8.22
N GLU A 78 -11.00 -17.24 8.51
CA GLU A 78 -11.89 -18.08 7.72
C GLU A 78 -12.27 -17.34 6.45
N LEU A 79 -12.26 -18.03 5.31
CA LEU A 79 -12.59 -17.44 4.02
C LEU A 79 -13.97 -17.89 3.52
N THR A 80 -14.74 -16.96 2.96
CA THR A 80 -15.90 -17.27 2.13
C THR A 80 -15.48 -17.84 0.77
N PRO A 81 -16.37 -18.54 0.04
CA PRO A 81 -16.08 -19.02 -1.32
C PRO A 81 -15.58 -17.91 -2.27
N GLU A 82 -16.14 -16.71 -2.16
CA GLU A 82 -15.71 -15.55 -2.96
C GLU A 82 -14.30 -15.08 -2.58
N GLN A 83 -13.97 -15.08 -1.29
CA GLN A 83 -12.61 -14.76 -0.83
C GLN A 83 -11.61 -15.84 -1.25
N VAL A 84 -12.02 -17.11 -1.30
CA VAL A 84 -11.17 -18.19 -1.83
C VAL A 84 -10.81 -17.94 -3.31
N LYS A 85 -11.77 -17.51 -4.14
CA LYS A 85 -11.48 -17.13 -5.53
C LYS A 85 -10.48 -15.97 -5.62
N ARG A 86 -10.60 -14.96 -4.75
CA ARG A 86 -9.63 -13.84 -4.68
C ARG A 86 -8.24 -14.31 -4.25
N LEU A 87 -8.18 -15.27 -3.32
CA LEU A 87 -6.92 -15.88 -2.87
C LEU A 87 -6.25 -16.65 -4.02
N ASP A 88 -7.00 -17.48 -4.75
CA ASP A 88 -6.45 -18.22 -5.89
C ASP A 88 -5.93 -17.27 -6.98
N GLN A 89 -6.64 -16.16 -7.23
CA GLN A 89 -6.16 -15.12 -8.13
C GLN A 89 -4.86 -14.47 -7.62
N ALA A 90 -4.79 -14.11 -6.34
CA ALA A 90 -3.62 -13.48 -5.74
C ALA A 90 -2.38 -14.39 -5.73
N LEU A 91 -2.57 -15.70 -5.49
CA LEU A 91 -1.49 -16.69 -5.55
C LEU A 91 -1.01 -16.98 -6.99
N GLY A 92 -1.85 -16.70 -7.99
CA GLY A 92 -1.49 -16.83 -9.41
C GLY A 92 -0.85 -15.58 -10.03
N GLU A 93 -0.69 -14.50 -9.27
CA GLU A 93 -0.07 -13.27 -9.76
C GLU A 93 1.45 -13.44 -9.91
N ASN A 94 2.01 -12.86 -10.99
CA ASN A 94 3.45 -12.85 -11.18
C ASN A 94 4.07 -11.72 -10.34
N VAL A 95 4.44 -12.04 -9.10
CA VAL A 95 5.02 -11.09 -8.14
C VAL A 95 6.54 -11.25 -8.11
N THR A 96 7.27 -10.12 -8.19
CA THR A 96 8.72 -10.05 -8.01
C THR A 96 9.06 -9.36 -6.67
N TRP A 97 10.00 -9.92 -5.91
CA TRP A 97 10.54 -9.37 -4.67
C TRP A 97 11.37 -8.12 -4.96
N SER A 98 11.15 -7.04 -4.22
CA SER A 98 11.96 -5.82 -4.31
C SER A 98 12.00 -5.08 -2.98
N TYR A 99 12.87 -4.07 -2.85
CA TYR A 99 12.95 -3.22 -1.64
C TYR A 99 11.65 -2.47 -1.31
N GLY A 100 10.69 -2.37 -2.24
CA GLY A 100 9.33 -1.84 -2.02
C GLY A 100 8.22 -2.90 -2.01
N ASN A 101 8.60 -4.19 -2.12
CA ASN A 101 7.75 -5.36 -2.10
C ASN A 101 8.45 -6.48 -1.30
N THR A 102 8.56 -6.25 0.01
CA THR A 102 9.14 -7.19 0.98
C THR A 102 8.16 -8.32 1.27
N CYS A 103 8.66 -9.44 1.81
CA CYS A 103 7.83 -10.57 2.22
C CYS A 103 6.70 -10.17 3.21
N ALA A 104 6.94 -9.16 4.06
CA ALA A 104 5.94 -8.62 4.99
C ALA A 104 4.87 -7.78 4.29
N SER A 105 5.27 -6.91 3.36
CA SER A 105 4.33 -6.10 2.59
C SER A 105 3.44 -6.97 1.68
N TRP A 106 4.01 -7.99 1.03
CA TRP A 106 3.28 -8.93 0.19
C TRP A 106 2.28 -9.77 0.99
N ALA A 107 2.71 -10.35 2.13
CA ALA A 107 1.83 -11.15 2.97
C ALA A 107 0.65 -10.32 3.50
N THR A 108 0.93 -9.09 3.96
CA THR A 108 -0.09 -8.17 4.50
C THR A 108 -1.07 -7.71 3.41
N SER A 109 -0.58 -7.32 2.24
CA SER A 109 -1.40 -6.96 1.07
C SER A 109 -2.29 -8.12 0.64
N THR A 110 -1.73 -9.33 0.53
CA THR A 110 -2.49 -10.53 0.10
C THR A 110 -3.65 -10.79 1.06
N VAL A 111 -3.41 -10.71 2.38
CA VAL A 111 -4.48 -10.83 3.38
C VAL A 111 -5.52 -9.73 3.24
N ASN A 112 -5.13 -8.48 3.03
CA ASN A 112 -6.09 -7.38 2.85
C ASN A 112 -6.94 -7.56 1.60
N LYS A 113 -6.33 -7.93 0.47
CA LYS A 113 -7.01 -8.16 -0.81
C LYS A 113 -8.00 -9.31 -0.73
N VAL A 114 -7.63 -10.38 -0.04
CA VAL A 114 -8.48 -11.57 0.13
C VAL A 114 -9.60 -11.31 1.13
N THR A 115 -9.27 -10.84 2.33
CA THR A 115 -10.21 -10.79 3.46
C THR A 115 -10.94 -9.45 3.58
N GLY A 116 -10.40 -8.38 3.00
CA GLY A 116 -10.85 -7.00 3.23
C GLY A 116 -10.46 -6.43 4.59
N GLN A 117 -9.76 -7.21 5.43
CA GLN A 117 -9.32 -6.78 6.75
C GLN A 117 -7.91 -6.23 6.67
N SER A 118 -7.69 -5.02 7.21
CA SER A 118 -6.33 -4.57 7.49
C SER A 118 -5.90 -5.11 8.85
N LEU A 119 -4.64 -5.53 8.94
CA LEU A 119 -3.98 -5.82 10.21
C LEU A 119 -3.62 -4.54 10.98
N ASP A 120 -3.95 -3.37 10.44
CA ASP A 120 -3.91 -2.06 11.12
C ASP A 120 -5.01 -1.97 12.17
N ALA A 121 -4.81 -2.62 13.31
CA ALA A 121 -5.58 -2.32 14.49
C ALA A 121 -5.13 -0.95 15.05
N GLY A 122 -5.66 0.14 14.51
CA GLY A 122 -5.76 1.49 15.12
C GLY A 122 -4.46 2.14 15.65
N GLU A 123 -4.02 3.20 14.99
CA GLU A 123 -2.90 4.10 15.32
C GLU A 123 -1.48 3.48 15.28
N LEU A 124 -0.63 4.10 14.43
CA LEU A 124 0.81 3.89 14.18
C LEU A 124 1.15 2.68 13.27
N LEU A 125 1.25 2.89 11.94
CA LEU A 125 2.46 3.16 11.13
C LEU A 125 3.33 1.90 10.86
N PHE A 126 3.46 1.56 9.57
CA PHE A 126 4.39 0.60 8.94
C PHE A 126 4.19 -0.89 9.21
N THR A 127 3.66 -1.64 8.23
CA THR A 127 3.70 -3.13 8.19
C THR A 127 4.76 -3.64 7.21
N ASP A 128 5.75 -2.83 6.84
CA ASP A 128 6.65 -3.13 5.73
C ASP A 128 7.88 -3.95 6.15
N THR A 129 8.07 -4.16 7.47
CA THR A 129 9.05 -5.09 8.02
C THR A 129 8.43 -6.31 8.71
N PRO A 130 9.09 -7.48 8.69
CA PRO A 130 8.64 -8.65 9.44
C PRO A 130 8.44 -8.38 10.94
N ARG A 131 9.30 -7.54 11.54
CA ARG A 131 9.21 -7.20 12.97
C ARG A 131 7.96 -6.37 13.30
N GLU A 132 7.61 -5.40 12.47
CA GLU A 132 6.40 -4.61 12.69
C GLU A 132 5.13 -5.44 12.46
N LEU A 133 5.17 -6.35 11.48
CA LEU A 133 4.09 -7.31 11.27
C LEU A 133 3.88 -8.20 12.51
N ILE A 134 4.95 -8.62 13.20
CA ILE A 134 4.84 -9.35 14.48
C ILE A 134 4.05 -8.53 15.51
N GLU A 135 4.37 -7.26 15.68
CA GLU A 135 3.71 -6.40 16.67
C GLU A 135 2.24 -6.13 16.30
N SER A 136 1.96 -5.92 15.02
CA SER A 136 0.60 -5.76 14.50
C SER A 136 -0.25 -7.02 14.74
N ILE A 137 0.30 -8.20 14.44
CA ILE A 137 -0.35 -9.48 14.73
C ILE A 137 -0.60 -9.62 16.24
N ARG A 138 0.41 -9.40 17.08
CA ARG A 138 0.27 -9.49 18.55
C ARG A 138 -0.78 -8.54 19.10
N LYS A 139 -0.90 -7.33 18.55
CA LYS A 139 -1.93 -6.36 18.92
C LYS A 139 -3.31 -6.89 18.58
N ALA A 140 -3.52 -7.41 17.36
CA ALA A 140 -4.79 -8.00 16.94
C ALA A 140 -5.14 -9.27 17.76
N GLU A 141 -4.17 -10.14 18.03
CA GLU A 141 -4.32 -11.36 18.82
C GLU A 141 -4.66 -11.07 20.30
N ARG A 142 -4.16 -9.95 20.87
CA ARG A 142 -4.56 -9.50 22.22
C ARG A 142 -6.04 -9.14 22.30
N VAL A 143 -6.62 -8.59 21.23
CA VAL A 143 -8.04 -8.19 21.18
C VAL A 143 -8.92 -9.39 20.89
N ARG A 144 -8.55 -10.18 19.88
CA ARG A 144 -9.28 -11.38 19.47
C ARG A 144 -8.27 -12.46 19.08
N PRO A 145 -7.99 -13.43 19.96
CA PRO A 145 -7.12 -14.54 19.66
C PRO A 145 -7.67 -15.39 18.51
N THR A 146 -6.79 -15.89 17.66
CA THR A 146 -7.12 -16.81 16.57
C THR A 146 -6.17 -18.00 16.54
N SER A 147 -6.63 -19.09 15.95
CA SER A 147 -5.81 -20.28 15.69
C SER A 147 -6.31 -20.98 14.41
N PRO A 148 -5.57 -21.95 13.85
CA PRO A 148 -6.05 -22.70 12.70
C PRO A 148 -7.42 -23.37 12.94
N SER A 149 -7.70 -23.81 14.17
CA SER A 149 -8.97 -24.44 14.55
C SER A 149 -10.04 -23.44 15.00
N GLN A 150 -9.65 -22.20 15.33
CA GLN A 150 -10.54 -21.10 15.70
C GLN A 150 -10.13 -19.82 14.95
N PRO A 151 -10.30 -19.78 13.63
CA PRO A 151 -9.96 -18.60 12.84
C PRO A 151 -10.94 -17.47 13.11
N GLN A 152 -10.53 -16.23 12.80
CA GLN A 152 -11.45 -15.10 12.77
C GLN A 152 -12.53 -15.38 11.71
N PRO A 153 -13.83 -15.27 12.05
CA PRO A 153 -14.90 -15.49 11.10
C PRO A 153 -14.78 -14.58 9.88
N ALA A 154 -15.13 -15.12 8.71
CA ALA A 154 -15.12 -14.36 7.48
C ALA A 154 -15.98 -13.10 7.63
N THR A 155 -15.38 -11.95 7.36
CA THR A 155 -16.10 -10.68 7.27
C THR A 155 -15.97 -10.24 5.83
N GLU A 156 -17.09 -9.99 5.16
CA GLU A 156 -17.04 -9.36 3.85
C GLU A 156 -16.61 -7.92 4.01
N ARG A 157 -15.74 -7.46 3.10
CA ARG A 157 -15.50 -6.02 2.93
C ARG A 157 -16.87 -5.42 2.63
N PRO A 158 -17.33 -4.37 3.33
CA PRO A 158 -18.43 -3.59 2.79
C PRO A 158 -17.96 -3.13 1.40
N GLU A 159 -18.65 -3.55 0.35
CA GLU A 159 -18.46 -3.03 -1.00
C GLU A 159 -18.90 -1.57 -1.00
N THR A 160 -18.11 -0.71 -0.35
CA THR A 160 -18.19 0.72 -0.60
C THR A 160 -17.68 0.89 -2.01
N SER A 161 -18.61 1.02 -2.97
CA SER A 161 -18.31 1.41 -4.34
C SER A 161 -17.27 2.52 -4.29
N ILE A 162 -16.11 2.29 -4.90
CA ILE A 162 -15.07 3.32 -5.00
C ILE A 162 -15.76 4.50 -5.70
N PRO A 163 -15.91 5.65 -5.03
CA PRO A 163 -16.64 6.75 -5.62
C PRO A 163 -15.91 7.19 -6.88
N SER A 164 -16.67 7.46 -7.95
CA SER A 164 -16.08 7.94 -9.20
C SER A 164 -15.33 9.25 -8.95
N LEU A 165 -14.11 9.33 -9.48
CA LEU A 165 -13.30 10.54 -9.46
C LEU A 165 -13.92 11.60 -10.38
N SER A 166 -13.74 12.88 -10.04
CA SER A 166 -13.98 13.95 -11.00
C SER A 166 -13.00 13.85 -12.18
N ASP A 167 -13.33 14.46 -13.33
CA ASP A 167 -12.44 14.43 -14.50
C ASP A 167 -11.05 15.00 -14.19
N ALA A 168 -10.98 16.06 -13.38
CA ALA A 168 -9.72 16.65 -12.92
C ALA A 168 -8.91 15.66 -12.07
N SER A 169 -9.54 15.04 -11.08
CA SER A 169 -8.89 14.04 -10.22
C SER A 169 -8.48 12.78 -10.97
N ALA A 170 -9.28 12.36 -11.96
CA ALA A 170 -8.95 11.24 -12.83
C ALA A 170 -7.73 11.54 -13.69
N SER A 171 -7.63 12.75 -14.25
CA SER A 171 -6.46 13.20 -15.02
C SER A 171 -5.20 13.26 -14.17
N LEU A 172 -5.28 13.88 -12.97
CA LEU A 172 -4.19 13.89 -12.00
C LEU A 172 -3.76 12.48 -11.61
N HIS A 173 -4.70 11.55 -11.44
CA HIS A 173 -4.37 10.17 -11.10
C HIS A 173 -3.59 9.46 -12.19
N GLN A 174 -4.01 9.61 -13.44
CA GLN A 174 -3.29 9.06 -14.59
C GLN A 174 -1.87 9.63 -14.68
N GLN A 175 -1.69 10.94 -14.44
CA GLN A 175 -0.39 11.59 -14.45
C GLN A 175 0.50 11.14 -13.28
N ALA A 176 -0.09 10.97 -12.08
CA ALA A 176 0.62 10.42 -10.93
C ALA A 176 1.13 9.00 -11.21
N LEU A 177 0.30 8.11 -11.79
CA LEU A 177 0.72 6.77 -12.21
C LEU A 177 1.86 6.85 -13.25
N ALA A 178 1.70 7.70 -14.26
CA ALA A 178 2.71 7.90 -15.30
C ALA A 178 4.04 8.45 -14.77
N GLY A 179 4.03 9.18 -13.66
CA GLY A 179 5.24 9.65 -12.97
C GLY A 179 5.86 8.60 -12.02
N VAL A 180 5.04 7.76 -11.38
CA VAL A 180 5.52 6.71 -10.47
C VAL A 180 6.11 5.52 -11.23
N HIS A 181 5.53 5.11 -12.37
CA HIS A 181 6.05 3.94 -13.10
C HIS A 181 7.52 4.07 -13.56
N PRO A 182 7.98 5.21 -14.11
CA PRO A 182 9.40 5.41 -14.43
C PRO A 182 10.29 5.43 -13.18
N LEU A 183 9.77 5.92 -12.05
CA LEU A 183 10.50 5.89 -10.79
C LEU A 183 10.74 4.44 -10.34
N ASP A 184 9.74 3.58 -10.45
CA ASP A 184 9.85 2.14 -10.19
C ASP A 184 10.91 1.49 -11.07
N ALA A 185 10.84 1.76 -12.38
CA ALA A 185 11.83 1.25 -13.33
C ALA A 185 13.26 1.71 -12.98
N SER A 186 13.43 2.96 -12.52
CA SER A 186 14.75 3.48 -12.10
C SER A 186 15.30 2.80 -10.85
N LEU A 187 14.41 2.25 -10.01
CA LEU A 187 14.75 1.45 -8.83
C LEU A 187 14.90 -0.04 -9.16
N GLY A 188 14.80 -0.42 -10.44
CA GLY A 188 14.91 -1.80 -10.90
C GLY A 188 13.70 -2.67 -10.53
N ARG A 189 12.52 -2.07 -10.32
CA ARG A 189 11.30 -2.79 -9.97
C ARG A 189 10.16 -2.56 -10.96
N ALA A 190 9.24 -3.52 -11.07
CA ALA A 190 7.98 -3.34 -11.77
C ALA A 190 6.97 -2.57 -10.89
N SER A 191 6.02 -1.88 -11.52
CA SER A 191 4.94 -1.21 -10.80
C SER A 191 3.97 -2.22 -10.19
N ASP A 192 3.63 -2.00 -8.93
CA ASP A 192 2.84 -2.91 -8.10
C ASP A 192 1.77 -2.13 -7.31
N GLU A 193 1.17 -2.76 -6.30
CA GLU A 193 0.16 -2.12 -5.46
C GLU A 193 0.73 -0.95 -4.64
N SER A 194 2.00 -1.01 -4.22
CA SER A 194 2.67 0.11 -3.56
C SER A 194 2.76 1.31 -4.49
N SER A 195 3.01 1.08 -5.78
CA SER A 195 2.95 2.13 -6.82
C SER A 195 1.55 2.72 -6.98
N GLN A 196 0.50 1.90 -6.86
CA GLN A 196 -0.89 2.38 -6.89
C GLN A 196 -1.25 3.21 -5.65
N ARG A 197 -0.83 2.78 -4.44
CA ARG A 197 -1.02 3.54 -3.20
C ARG A 197 -0.30 4.89 -3.28
N MET A 198 0.96 4.87 -3.72
CA MET A 198 1.76 6.07 -3.99
C MET A 198 1.01 7.03 -4.93
N ALA A 199 0.61 6.55 -6.11
CA ALA A 199 -0.06 7.39 -7.10
C ALA A 199 -1.38 7.98 -6.58
N ALA A 200 -2.18 7.20 -5.85
CA ALA A 200 -3.42 7.68 -5.26
C ALA A 200 -3.19 8.79 -4.20
N SER A 201 -2.18 8.62 -3.34
CA SER A 201 -1.78 9.62 -2.35
C SER A 201 -1.22 10.89 -3.01
N LEU A 202 -0.39 10.75 -4.05
CA LEU A 202 0.13 11.87 -4.82
C LEU A 202 -0.97 12.65 -5.56
N THR A 203 -2.00 11.95 -6.04
CA THR A 203 -3.18 12.58 -6.66
C THR A 203 -3.91 13.44 -5.63
N GLN A 204 -4.16 12.89 -4.45
CA GLN A 204 -4.84 13.60 -3.37
C GLN A 204 -4.02 14.80 -2.88
N LEU A 205 -2.71 14.65 -2.75
CA LEU A 205 -1.78 15.74 -2.44
C LEU A 205 -1.85 16.85 -3.49
N ALA A 206 -1.70 16.51 -4.78
CA ALA A 206 -1.74 17.48 -5.88
C ALA A 206 -3.05 18.27 -5.85
N ARG A 207 -4.19 17.55 -5.71
CA ARG A 207 -5.51 18.18 -5.66
C ARG A 207 -5.67 19.10 -4.45
N ALA A 208 -5.22 18.66 -3.27
CA ALA A 208 -5.31 19.44 -2.04
C ALA A 208 -4.44 20.71 -2.07
N GLN A 209 -3.32 20.67 -2.80
CA GLN A 209 -2.40 21.79 -2.97
C GLN A 209 -2.73 22.66 -4.18
N GLY A 210 -3.85 22.41 -4.86
CA GLY A 210 -4.33 23.22 -5.98
C GLY A 210 -3.52 23.04 -7.27
N LEU A 211 -2.79 21.94 -7.42
CA LEU A 211 -2.18 21.59 -8.71
C LEU A 211 -3.28 21.14 -9.67
N GLU A 212 -3.17 21.58 -10.92
CA GLU A 212 -4.10 21.25 -12.00
C GLU A 212 -3.58 20.11 -12.88
N ARG A 213 -2.27 19.89 -12.87
CA ARG A 213 -1.60 18.76 -13.53
C ARG A 213 -0.34 18.34 -12.77
N ILE A 214 0.13 17.14 -13.03
CA ILE A 214 1.42 16.62 -12.55
C ILE A 214 2.29 16.40 -13.77
N ASP A 215 3.29 17.25 -13.96
CA ASP A 215 4.26 17.15 -15.06
C ASP A 215 5.44 16.25 -14.64
N HIS A 216 5.81 16.25 -13.35
CA HIS A 216 6.89 15.41 -12.83
C HIS A 216 6.56 14.82 -11.45
N VAL A 217 7.03 13.59 -11.23
CA VAL A 217 7.11 12.95 -9.92
C VAL A 217 8.58 12.63 -9.66
N VAL A 218 9.15 13.17 -8.59
CA VAL A 218 10.58 13.04 -8.29
C VAL A 218 10.85 12.75 -6.83
N LEU A 219 11.89 11.95 -6.55
CA LEU A 219 12.39 11.75 -5.20
C LEU A 219 13.12 13.00 -4.71
N GLY A 220 12.97 13.27 -3.41
CA GLY A 220 13.76 14.28 -2.72
C GLY A 220 15.24 13.89 -2.63
N LEU A 221 16.06 14.87 -2.27
CA LEU A 221 17.47 14.62 -2.02
C LEU A 221 17.62 13.63 -0.85
N PRO A 222 18.55 12.67 -0.94
CA PRO A 222 18.81 11.75 0.16
C PRO A 222 19.31 12.50 1.41
N THR A 223 18.67 12.22 2.54
CA THR A 223 19.02 12.75 3.87
C THR A 223 19.26 11.58 4.85
N GLY A 224 19.89 11.87 6.00
CA GLY A 224 20.14 10.85 7.03
C GLY A 224 21.39 9.98 6.84
N GLN A 225 21.53 8.98 7.70
CA GLN A 225 22.62 7.98 7.71
C GLN A 225 22.00 6.58 7.94
N PRO A 226 21.93 5.70 6.92
CA PRO A 226 22.44 5.90 5.56
C PRO A 226 21.60 6.94 4.80
N PRO A 227 22.18 7.66 3.82
CA PRO A 227 21.45 8.65 3.04
C PRO A 227 20.33 7.99 2.23
N ARG A 228 19.09 8.43 2.44
CA ARG A 228 17.89 7.93 1.75
C ARG A 228 16.93 9.07 1.42
N PRO A 229 16.22 9.02 0.28
CA PRO A 229 15.16 9.98 0.00
C PRO A 229 14.01 9.72 0.97
N GLU A 230 13.63 10.76 1.73
CA GLU A 230 12.50 10.69 2.67
C GLU A 230 11.21 11.18 1.99
N ASN A 231 11.33 12.16 1.10
CA ASN A 231 10.20 12.84 0.47
C ASN A 231 10.06 12.49 -1.01
N ILE A 232 8.82 12.57 -1.50
CA ILE A 232 8.48 12.53 -2.92
C ILE A 232 7.70 13.78 -3.29
N PHE A 233 7.96 14.32 -4.48
CA PHE A 233 7.43 15.58 -4.95
C PHE A 233 6.56 15.36 -6.19
N VAL A 234 5.44 16.08 -6.25
CA VAL A 234 4.68 16.32 -7.48
C VAL A 234 4.92 17.75 -7.94
N ILE A 235 5.22 17.93 -9.22
CA ILE A 235 5.61 19.22 -9.78
C ILE A 235 4.76 19.51 -11.02
N GLN A 236 4.28 20.75 -11.09
CA GLN A 236 3.62 21.34 -12.26
C GLN A 236 4.53 22.43 -12.83
N GLY A 237 4.86 22.33 -14.12
CA GLY A 237 5.87 23.14 -14.81
C GLY A 237 7.19 22.40 -15.00
N ALA A 238 8.11 23.04 -15.73
CA ALA A 238 9.44 22.47 -15.98
C ALA A 238 10.31 22.50 -14.71
N LEU A 239 11.17 21.51 -14.53
CA LEU A 239 12.03 21.39 -13.33
C LEU A 239 13.02 22.55 -13.17
N ASP A 240 13.44 23.16 -14.28
CA ASP A 240 14.35 24.30 -14.36
C ASP A 240 13.63 25.66 -14.36
N ASP A 241 12.30 25.67 -14.41
CA ASP A 241 11.49 26.88 -14.29
C ASP A 241 11.36 27.26 -12.79
N PRO A 242 11.85 28.42 -12.34
CA PRO A 242 11.67 28.87 -10.95
C PRO A 242 10.20 29.13 -10.59
N GLY A 243 9.31 29.26 -11.58
CA GLY A 243 7.87 29.42 -11.42
C GLY A 243 7.10 28.11 -11.28
N HIS A 244 7.75 26.94 -11.21
CA HIS A 244 7.03 25.68 -11.02
C HIS A 244 6.25 25.65 -9.71
N LEU A 245 5.08 25.01 -9.72
CA LEU A 245 4.35 24.68 -8.50
C LEU A 245 4.79 23.29 -8.05
N ARG A 246 5.00 23.12 -6.74
CA ARG A 246 5.37 21.82 -6.18
C ARG A 246 4.63 21.55 -4.88
N ALA A 247 4.31 20.28 -4.68
CA ALA A 247 3.88 19.74 -3.41
C ALA A 247 4.72 18.51 -3.08
N HIS A 248 4.82 18.18 -1.79
CA HIS A 248 5.55 17.00 -1.34
C HIS A 248 4.82 16.28 -0.22
N ILE A 249 5.15 15.00 -0.09
CA ILE A 249 4.74 14.14 1.01
C ILE A 249 5.91 13.21 1.34
N GLN A 250 5.97 12.79 2.60
CA GLN A 250 6.90 11.74 3.01
C GLN A 250 6.53 10.43 2.27
N ILE A 251 7.52 9.75 1.70
CA ILE A 251 7.35 8.50 0.93
C ILE A 251 6.61 7.47 1.77
N GLU A 252 7.05 7.34 3.01
CA GLU A 252 6.44 6.52 4.04
C GLU A 252 4.95 6.81 4.22
N ALA A 253 4.56 8.08 4.31
CA ALA A 253 3.17 8.51 4.47
C ALA A 253 2.34 8.29 3.19
N ALA A 254 2.94 8.42 2.01
CA ALA A 254 2.25 8.21 0.74
C ALA A 254 1.90 6.73 0.48
N LEU A 255 2.64 5.81 1.09
CA LEU A 255 2.43 4.38 0.96
C LEU A 255 1.43 3.80 1.97
N GLN A 256 1.08 4.54 3.03
CA GLN A 256 0.19 4.05 4.10
C GLN A 256 -1.26 3.79 3.63
N PRO A 257 -1.96 4.75 2.98
CA PRO A 257 -3.39 4.61 2.80
C PRO A 257 -3.71 3.58 1.72
N PRO A 258 -4.66 2.66 1.93
CA PRO A 258 -5.18 1.82 0.86
C PRO A 258 -5.73 2.68 -0.28
N VAL A 259 -5.59 2.24 -1.53
CA VAL A 259 -6.05 2.98 -2.72
C VAL A 259 -7.52 3.41 -2.57
N ALA A 260 -8.40 2.49 -2.15
CA ALA A 260 -9.82 2.77 -1.96
C ALA A 260 -10.10 3.84 -0.88
N GLU A 261 -9.20 4.03 0.08
CA GLU A 261 -9.31 5.10 1.07
C GLU A 261 -8.87 6.45 0.48
N SER A 262 -7.71 6.51 -0.16
CA SER A 262 -7.23 7.73 -0.83
C SER A 262 -8.25 8.24 -1.85
N LEU A 263 -8.87 7.35 -2.63
CA LEU A 263 -9.90 7.71 -3.60
C LEU A 263 -11.19 8.23 -2.93
N ARG A 264 -11.58 7.69 -1.78
CA ARG A 264 -12.73 8.20 -1.01
C ARG A 264 -12.45 9.59 -0.45
N GLN A 265 -11.26 9.81 0.11
CA GLN A 265 -10.83 11.12 0.61
C GLN A 265 -10.75 12.15 -0.52
N LEU A 266 -10.19 11.77 -1.67
CA LEU A 266 -10.13 12.60 -2.87
C LEU A 266 -11.53 12.99 -3.37
N HIS A 267 -12.47 12.06 -3.40
CA HIS A 267 -13.85 12.35 -3.78
C HIS A 267 -14.54 13.32 -2.79
N GLN A 268 -14.26 13.22 -1.49
CA GLN A 268 -14.76 14.17 -0.50
C GLN A 268 -14.13 15.56 -0.69
N LEU A 269 -12.83 15.62 -0.98
CA LEU A 269 -12.12 16.86 -1.28
C LEU A 269 -12.69 17.54 -2.52
N ASP A 270 -12.94 16.81 -3.60
CA ASP A 270 -13.56 17.35 -4.82
C ASP A 270 -14.95 17.95 -4.54
N LYS A 271 -15.77 17.30 -3.70
CA LYS A 271 -17.07 17.85 -3.28
C LYS A 271 -16.93 19.15 -2.50
N GLN A 272 -15.95 19.24 -1.60
CA GLN A 272 -15.70 20.45 -0.82
C GLN A 272 -15.22 21.61 -1.71
N LEU A 273 -14.35 21.31 -2.69
CA LEU A 273 -13.88 22.29 -3.66
C LEU A 273 -15.02 22.77 -4.57
N ALA A 274 -15.87 21.86 -5.05
CA ALA A 274 -17.03 22.21 -5.87
C ALA A 274 -18.11 23.01 -5.09
N ALA A 275 -18.21 22.79 -3.78
CA ALA A 275 -19.14 23.52 -2.89
C ALA A 275 -18.60 24.88 -2.43
N SER A 276 -17.31 25.18 -2.64
CA SER A 276 -16.71 26.46 -2.32
C SER A 276 -16.83 27.40 -3.52
N PRO A 277 -17.67 28.46 -3.46
CA PRO A 277 -17.77 29.41 -4.56
C PRO A 277 -16.52 30.30 -4.58
N GLN A 278 -15.54 29.97 -5.42
CA GLN A 278 -14.47 30.90 -5.75
C GLN A 278 -15.03 31.99 -6.70
N GLN A 279 -15.09 33.21 -6.15
CA GLN A 279 -15.11 34.51 -6.85
C GLN A 279 -16.38 34.89 -7.62
N ALA A 280 -17.39 35.36 -6.88
CA ALA A 280 -18.28 36.39 -7.39
C ALA A 280 -17.52 37.73 -7.41
N GLU A 281 -16.93 38.10 -8.55
CA GLU A 281 -16.81 39.51 -8.93
C GLU A 281 -18.04 39.85 -9.79
N PRO A 282 -18.74 40.96 -9.49
CA PRO A 282 -18.15 42.27 -9.67
C PRO A 282 -18.32 43.20 -8.47
N ALA A 283 -17.22 43.49 -7.78
CA ALA A 283 -17.10 44.73 -6.99
C ALA A 283 -16.91 45.99 -7.88
N LEU A 284 -17.00 45.83 -9.22
CA LEU A 284 -16.94 46.92 -10.19
C LEU A 284 -18.20 47.82 -10.19
N GLU A 285 -19.35 47.37 -9.68
CA GLU A 285 -20.56 48.20 -9.62
C GLU A 285 -20.57 49.20 -8.44
N GLU A 286 -19.87 48.93 -7.33
CA GLU A 286 -19.91 49.82 -6.16
C GLU A 286 -18.95 51.02 -6.30
N THR A 287 -17.88 50.89 -7.09
CA THR A 287 -16.98 52.02 -7.40
C THR A 287 -17.61 53.00 -8.40
N GLN A 288 -18.39 52.51 -9.38
CA GLN A 288 -19.13 53.39 -10.30
C GLN A 288 -20.31 54.10 -9.63
N ARG A 289 -20.99 53.46 -8.68
CA ARG A 289 -22.11 54.09 -7.95
C ARG A 289 -21.66 55.19 -7.00
N ARG A 290 -20.42 55.12 -6.51
CA ARG A 290 -19.84 56.11 -5.58
C ARG A 290 -19.22 57.33 -6.29
N GLN A 291 -19.08 57.29 -7.62
CA GLN A 291 -18.65 58.44 -8.44
C GLN A 291 -19.82 59.27 -9.00
N MET A 292 -21.07 58.87 -8.76
CA MET A 292 -22.28 59.57 -9.22
C MET A 292 -23.11 60.22 -8.10
N VAL A 293 -22.57 60.35 -6.89
CA VAL A 293 -23.23 61.03 -5.76
C VAL A 293 -22.37 62.18 -5.25
#